data_AF-G2G3K2-F1
#
_entry.id   AF-G2G3K2-F1
#
_cell.length_a   1.000
_cell.length_b   1.000
_cell.length_c   1.000
_cell.angle_alpha   90.00
_cell.angle_beta   90.00
_cell.angle_gamma   90.00
#
_symmetry.space_group_name_H-M   'P 1'
#
loop_
_entity.id
_entity.type
_entity.pdbx_description
1 polymer ?
#
loop_
_entity_poly.entity_id
_entity_poly.type
_entity_poly.pdbx_seq_one_letter_code
_entity_poly.pdbx_strand_id
1 'polypeptide(L)'
;MHTPDTAEATSLAAEVAALLPQRHNTGWTVSPASVAACPAARLSDGPRHFLLATDGGRTTLLTGTPHTAEVSLTVTGSAPAAVASAALRSLLPRIDGAVDAPPSKQPHRLAHLAEVDTRLRELGTPSQQFDRADNTTGLAWQCHDATVSFTLHGACATGAVSFAGGLEALERFLAPFLPPHPGPGRVRAAVQRGCGGVARRVVAAYPHAVECDADGFVRFADADGGPLQGWVMPRDVNGPVGPRTPVTAGIIGVGVDLVLSALPTIT
;
A
#
# COMPACT_ATOMS: atom_id res chain seq x y z
N MET A 1 40.79 -2.37 -4.25
CA MET A 1 39.80 -2.26 -3.15
C MET A 1 38.77 -1.26 -3.63
N HIS A 2 37.65 -1.73 -4.15
CA HIS A 2 36.60 -0.88 -4.72
C HIS A 2 35.76 -0.40 -3.54
N THR A 3 35.80 0.90 -3.22
CA THR A 3 34.81 1.49 -2.32
C THR A 3 33.47 1.34 -3.02
N PRO A 4 32.53 0.56 -2.47
CA PRO A 4 31.28 0.33 -3.15
C PRO A 4 30.52 1.67 -3.16
N ASP A 5 29.96 2.04 -4.31
CA ASP A 5 29.57 3.41 -4.61
C ASP A 5 28.30 3.82 -3.84
N THR A 6 28.49 4.54 -2.73
CA THR A 6 27.39 5.10 -1.93
C THR A 6 26.58 6.15 -2.70
N ALA A 7 27.08 6.67 -3.82
CA ALA A 7 26.35 7.60 -4.66
C ALA A 7 25.12 6.95 -5.31
N GLU A 8 25.20 5.68 -5.73
CA GLU A 8 24.07 4.97 -6.37
C GLU A 8 22.90 4.81 -5.40
N ALA A 9 23.16 4.27 -4.20
CA ALA A 9 22.14 4.10 -3.16
C ALA A 9 21.54 5.44 -2.72
N THR A 10 22.35 6.50 -2.66
CA THR A 10 21.90 7.85 -2.31
C THR A 10 21.01 8.46 -3.40
N SER A 11 21.36 8.29 -4.68
CA SER A 11 20.54 8.75 -5.81
C SER A 11 19.19 8.04 -5.82
N LEU A 12 19.19 6.71 -5.73
CA LEU A 12 17.96 5.93 -5.68
C LEU A 12 17.09 6.32 -4.47
N ALA A 13 17.70 6.51 -3.30
CA ALA A 13 16.97 6.97 -2.12
C ALA A 13 16.36 8.37 -2.30
N ALA A 14 17.02 9.28 -3.01
CA ALA A 14 16.45 10.60 -3.32
C ALA A 14 15.23 10.49 -4.25
N GLU A 15 15.30 9.64 -5.27
CA GLU A 15 14.18 9.38 -6.17
C GLU A 15 13.01 8.69 -5.45
N VAL A 16 13.30 7.74 -4.55
CA VAL A 16 12.28 7.10 -3.69
C VAL A 16 11.66 8.13 -2.73
N ALA A 17 12.47 8.95 -2.06
CA ALA A 17 12.00 9.98 -1.13
C ALA A 17 11.01 10.96 -1.78
N ALA A 18 11.25 11.32 -3.05
CA ALA A 18 10.36 12.20 -3.81
C ALA A 18 8.98 11.58 -4.12
N LEU A 19 8.85 10.25 -4.06
CA LEU A 19 7.61 9.51 -4.30
C LEU A 19 6.84 9.19 -3.01
N LEU A 20 7.46 9.38 -1.85
CA LEU A 20 6.80 9.16 -0.55
C LEU A 20 6.05 10.43 -0.12
N PRO A 21 4.85 10.28 0.47
CA PRO A 21 4.09 11.43 0.95
C PRO A 21 4.77 12.06 2.16
N GLN A 22 4.54 13.36 2.30
CA GLN A 22 4.86 14.08 3.52
C GLN A 22 3.84 13.74 4.61
N ARG A 23 4.30 13.63 5.86
CA ARG A 23 3.43 13.50 7.04
C ARG A 23 3.70 14.67 7.96
N HIS A 24 2.66 15.25 8.55
CA HIS A 24 2.77 16.41 9.44
C HIS A 24 3.65 17.56 8.88
N ASN A 25 3.53 17.85 7.58
CA ASN A 25 4.34 18.83 6.83
C ASN A 25 5.86 18.58 6.85
N THR A 26 6.28 17.34 7.12
CA THR A 26 7.68 16.94 7.11
C THR A 26 7.93 15.99 5.94
N GLY A 27 8.90 16.36 5.09
CA GLY A 27 9.33 15.55 3.95
C GLY A 27 10.47 14.60 4.30
N TRP A 28 10.64 13.60 3.45
CA TRP A 28 11.74 12.65 3.57
C TRP A 28 13.07 13.30 3.20
N THR A 29 14.05 13.12 4.06
CA THR A 29 15.44 13.53 3.85
C THR A 29 16.31 12.31 3.62
N VAL A 30 17.40 12.47 2.86
CA VAL A 30 18.32 11.40 2.50
C VAL A 30 19.72 11.72 2.99
N SER A 31 20.38 10.73 3.60
CA SER A 31 21.78 10.83 4.00
C SER A 31 22.54 9.55 3.64
N PRO A 32 23.84 9.64 3.29
CA PRO A 32 24.66 8.45 3.04
C PRO A 32 24.74 7.54 4.27
N ALA A 33 24.73 6.23 4.05
CA ALA A 33 24.88 5.22 5.09
C ALA A 33 25.71 4.02 4.58
N SER A 34 25.98 3.07 5.47
CA SER A 34 26.52 1.77 5.08
C SER A 34 25.94 0.69 5.99
N VAL A 35 25.67 -0.48 5.44
CA VAL A 35 25.18 -1.65 6.20
C VAL A 35 26.02 -2.85 5.80
N ALA A 36 26.72 -3.46 6.76
CA ALA A 36 27.55 -4.65 6.54
C ALA A 36 28.50 -4.53 5.32
N ALA A 37 29.10 -3.35 5.12
CA ALA A 37 29.96 -2.99 3.99
C ALA A 37 29.27 -2.86 2.61
N CYS A 38 27.94 -2.93 2.53
CA CYS A 38 27.17 -2.59 1.33
C CYS A 38 26.81 -1.09 1.29
N PRO A 39 26.80 -0.46 0.10
CA PRO A 39 26.28 0.91 -0.09
C PRO A 39 24.84 1.01 0.38
N ALA A 40 24.57 2.03 1.18
CA ALA A 40 23.23 2.31 1.64
C ALA A 40 22.98 3.81 1.72
N ALA A 41 21.71 4.17 1.82
CA ALA A 41 21.26 5.50 2.16
C ALA A 41 20.17 5.41 3.23
N ARG A 42 20.17 6.38 4.13
CA ARG A 42 19.14 6.53 5.16
C ARG A 42 18.10 7.53 4.69
N LEU A 43 16.84 7.10 4.70
CA LEU A 43 15.68 7.95 4.54
C LEU A 43 15.10 8.25 5.93
N SER A 44 14.78 9.52 6.22
CA SER A 44 14.12 9.90 7.47
C SER A 44 13.27 11.16 7.33
N ASP A 45 12.16 11.23 8.07
CA ASP A 45 11.31 12.40 8.22
C ASP A 45 11.20 12.87 9.69
N GLY A 46 12.20 12.52 10.51
CA GLY A 46 12.18 12.73 11.95
C GLY A 46 11.94 11.41 12.69
N PRO A 47 10.73 11.13 13.21
CA PRO A 47 10.48 9.93 13.98
C PRO A 47 10.61 8.65 13.14
N ARG A 48 10.31 8.72 11.83
CA ARG A 48 10.38 7.56 10.93
C ARG A 48 11.70 7.57 10.20
N HIS A 49 12.28 6.39 10.07
CA HIS A 49 13.50 6.19 9.31
C HIS A 49 13.64 4.75 8.85
N PHE A 50 14.29 4.57 7.71
CA PHE A 50 14.71 3.27 7.21
C PHE A 50 15.96 3.42 6.35
N LEU A 51 16.62 2.29 6.10
CA LEU A 51 17.79 2.23 5.22
C LEU A 51 17.39 1.55 3.91
N LEU A 52 17.92 2.09 2.82
CA LEU A 52 17.86 1.51 1.48
C LEU A 52 19.27 1.09 1.11
N ALA A 53 19.46 -0.21 0.88
CA ALA A 53 20.72 -0.78 0.42
C ALA A 53 20.55 -1.37 -0.99
N THR A 54 21.58 -1.26 -1.80
CA THR A 54 21.60 -1.82 -3.18
C THR A 54 22.69 -2.86 -3.29
N ASP A 55 22.35 -4.04 -3.80
CA ASP A 55 23.30 -5.13 -4.04
C ASP A 55 22.87 -5.99 -5.23
N GLY A 56 23.76 -6.22 -6.20
CA GLY A 56 23.58 -7.21 -7.26
C GLY A 56 22.27 -7.10 -8.06
N GLY A 57 21.77 -5.87 -8.28
CA GLY A 57 20.49 -5.64 -8.96
C GLY A 57 19.25 -5.86 -8.09
N ARG A 58 19.40 -5.85 -6.77
CA ARG A 58 18.32 -5.87 -5.78
C ARG A 58 18.39 -4.63 -4.90
N THR A 59 17.23 -4.23 -4.41
CA THR A 59 17.10 -3.18 -3.40
C THR A 59 16.54 -3.77 -2.12
N THR A 60 17.24 -3.59 -1.01
CA THR A 60 16.83 -4.07 0.30
C THR A 60 16.45 -2.89 1.18
N LEU A 61 15.27 -2.97 1.81
CA LEU A 61 14.77 -2.01 2.78
C LEU A 61 14.90 -2.59 4.18
N LEU A 62 15.51 -1.81 5.07
CA LEU A 62 15.86 -2.23 6.43
C LEU A 62 15.27 -1.26 7.45
N THR A 63 14.70 -1.77 8.53
CA THR A 63 14.30 -0.96 9.69
C THR A 63 15.42 -0.93 10.73
N GLY A 64 15.43 0.12 11.55
CA GLY A 64 16.38 0.28 12.65
C GLY A 64 17.61 1.13 12.28
N THR A 65 18.63 1.06 13.14
CA THR A 65 19.89 1.78 12.93
C THR A 65 20.84 0.99 12.04
N PRO A 66 21.85 1.61 11.41
CA PRO A 66 22.85 0.87 10.62
C PRO A 66 23.54 -0.28 11.37
N HIS A 67 23.60 -0.23 12.70
CA HIS A 67 24.22 -1.25 13.54
C HIS A 67 23.26 -2.35 14.02
N THR A 68 21.95 -2.12 13.90
CA THR A 68 20.88 -3.04 14.33
C THR A 68 19.87 -3.24 13.21
N ALA A 69 20.32 -3.12 11.95
CA ALA A 69 19.44 -3.10 10.80
C ALA A 69 18.85 -4.49 10.60
N GLU A 70 17.53 -4.60 10.69
CA GLU A 70 16.82 -5.84 10.42
C GLU A 70 16.23 -5.79 9.01
N VAL A 71 16.51 -6.84 8.22
CA VAL A 71 15.97 -6.96 6.87
C VAL A 71 14.47 -7.03 6.94
N SER A 72 13.82 -6.01 6.39
CA SER A 72 12.37 -5.89 6.42
C SER A 72 11.71 -6.28 5.10
N LEU A 73 12.38 -5.99 3.98
CA LEU A 73 11.87 -6.26 2.64
C LEU A 73 12.99 -6.26 1.60
N THR A 74 12.92 -7.14 0.59
CA THR A 74 13.80 -7.11 -0.58
C THR A 74 12.96 -7.00 -1.86
N VAL A 75 13.33 -6.07 -2.72
CA VAL A 75 12.70 -5.80 -4.02
C VAL A 75 13.67 -6.21 -5.12
N THR A 76 13.18 -6.91 -6.13
CA THR A 76 13.98 -7.22 -7.33
C THR A 76 14.10 -5.97 -8.19
N GLY A 77 15.31 -5.56 -8.53
CA GLY A 77 15.60 -4.34 -9.29
C GLY A 77 15.76 -3.08 -8.43
N SER A 78 15.99 -1.96 -9.13
CA SER A 78 16.26 -0.64 -8.56
C SER A 78 15.31 0.44 -9.11
N ALA A 79 14.17 0.06 -9.69
CA ALA A 79 13.20 1.03 -10.20
C ALA A 79 12.58 1.82 -9.02
N PRO A 80 12.73 3.17 -8.95
CA PRO A 80 12.31 3.96 -7.79
C PRO A 80 10.84 3.78 -7.43
N ALA A 81 9.95 3.75 -8.43
CA ALA A 81 8.52 3.57 -8.24
C ALA A 81 8.16 2.20 -7.61
N ALA A 82 8.87 1.14 -7.99
CA ALA A 82 8.67 -0.19 -7.41
C ALA A 82 9.14 -0.24 -5.96
N VAL A 83 10.27 0.38 -5.66
CA VAL A 83 10.81 0.48 -4.29
C VAL A 83 9.92 1.33 -3.40
N ALA A 84 9.45 2.48 -3.88
CA ALA A 84 8.51 3.35 -3.16
C ALA A 84 7.17 2.64 -2.88
N SER A 85 6.60 1.95 -3.87
CA SER A 85 5.39 1.14 -3.71
C SER A 85 5.57 0.05 -2.64
N ALA A 86 6.71 -0.64 -2.66
CA ALA A 86 7.06 -1.65 -1.66
C ALA A 86 7.20 -1.05 -0.25
N ALA A 87 7.84 0.13 -0.13
CA ALA A 87 7.95 0.86 1.12
C ALA A 87 6.58 1.28 1.68
N LEU A 88 5.73 1.89 0.86
CA LEU A 88 4.37 2.32 1.21
C LEU A 88 3.49 1.15 1.63
N ARG A 89 3.57 0.02 0.92
CA ARG A 89 2.68 -1.12 1.13
C ARG A 89 3.05 -1.97 2.33
N SER A 90 4.33 -2.07 2.65
CA SER A 90 4.83 -3.09 3.58
C SER A 90 5.75 -2.56 4.68
N LEU A 91 6.57 -1.54 4.40
CA LEU A 91 7.57 -1.05 5.35
C LEU A 91 7.03 0.03 6.28
N LEU A 92 6.50 1.12 5.72
CA LEU A 92 6.01 2.28 6.49
C LEU A 92 4.92 1.89 7.50
N PRO A 93 3.92 1.03 7.16
CA PRO A 93 3.01 0.44 8.14
C PRO A 93 3.66 -0.13 9.41
N ARG A 94 4.81 -0.81 9.26
CA ARG A 94 5.53 -1.43 10.38
C ARG A 94 6.28 -0.39 11.19
N ILE A 95 6.85 0.62 10.53
CA ILE A 95 7.55 1.72 11.18
C ILE A 95 6.57 2.54 12.02
N ASP A 96 5.42 2.91 11.47
CA ASP A 96 4.37 3.64 12.20
C ASP A 96 3.91 2.84 13.43
N GLY A 97 3.67 1.52 13.27
CA GLY A 97 3.30 0.65 14.38
C GLY A 97 4.35 0.57 15.50
N ALA A 98 5.64 0.72 15.20
CA ALA A 98 6.71 0.76 16.19
C ALA A 98 6.84 2.13 16.87
N VAL A 99 6.56 3.23 16.15
CA VAL A 99 6.56 4.59 16.69
C VAL A 99 5.37 4.83 17.62
N ASP A 100 4.21 4.23 17.34
CA ASP A 100 2.93 4.54 18.00
C ASP A 100 2.59 3.71 19.26
N ALA A 101 3.51 2.91 19.79
CA ALA A 101 3.25 2.03 20.95
C ALA A 101 3.86 2.62 22.25
N PRO A 102 3.17 3.24 23.27
CA PRO A 102 1.73 3.27 23.69
C PRO A 102 1.20 4.65 24.29
N PRO A 103 0.07 4.79 25.04
CA PRO A 103 -1.32 4.30 24.92
C PRO A 103 -2.35 5.48 24.94
N SER A 104 -2.57 6.19 23.85
CA SER A 104 -3.88 6.88 23.69
C SER A 104 -4.43 6.58 22.30
N LYS A 105 -5.36 5.60 22.28
CA LYS A 105 -5.77 4.91 21.05
C LYS A 105 -6.60 5.79 20.10
N GLN A 106 -7.14 6.91 20.60
CA GLN A 106 -8.11 7.73 19.88
C GLN A 106 -7.50 9.04 19.33
N PRO A 107 -6.68 9.82 20.07
CA PRO A 107 -6.11 11.06 19.55
C PRO A 107 -5.21 10.84 18.31
N HIS A 108 -4.35 9.81 18.34
CA HIS A 108 -3.46 9.49 17.22
C HIS A 108 -4.26 9.05 15.98
N ARG A 109 -5.28 8.22 16.17
CA ARG A 109 -6.17 7.78 15.08
C ARG A 109 -6.87 8.96 14.41
N LEU A 110 -7.40 9.88 15.20
CA LEU A 110 -8.06 11.07 14.69
C LEU A 110 -7.08 12.00 13.96
N ALA A 111 -5.83 12.10 14.44
CA ALA A 111 -4.80 12.86 13.75
C ALA A 111 -4.50 12.27 12.35
N HIS A 112 -4.36 10.95 12.24
CA HIS A 112 -4.17 10.28 10.94
C HIS A 112 -5.34 10.48 9.97
N LEU A 113 -6.58 10.37 10.45
CA LEU A 113 -7.74 10.66 9.63
C LEU A 113 -7.80 12.14 9.24
N ALA A 114 -7.44 13.07 10.14
CA ALA A 114 -7.39 14.49 9.82
C ALA A 114 -6.36 14.83 8.74
N GLU A 115 -5.23 14.11 8.66
CA GLU A 115 -4.26 14.23 7.56
C GLU A 115 -4.90 13.82 6.22
N VAL A 116 -5.58 12.67 6.18
CA VAL A 116 -6.27 12.19 4.98
C VAL A 116 -7.40 13.14 4.56
N ASP A 117 -8.22 13.59 5.52
CA ASP A 117 -9.31 14.56 5.29
C ASP A 117 -8.79 15.90 4.75
N THR A 118 -7.69 16.40 5.31
CA THR A 118 -7.05 17.62 4.83
C THR A 118 -6.60 17.48 3.39
N ARG A 119 -5.98 16.35 3.05
CA ARG A 119 -5.53 16.09 1.68
C ARG A 119 -6.70 15.92 0.72
N LEU A 120 -7.78 15.26 1.13
CA LEU A 120 -9.02 15.17 0.35
C LEU A 120 -9.60 16.56 0.05
N ARG A 121 -9.65 17.45 1.05
CA ARG A 121 -10.11 18.83 0.89
C ARG A 121 -9.23 19.65 -0.07
N GLU A 122 -7.91 19.49 0.00
CA GLU A 122 -6.97 20.12 -0.95
C GLU A 122 -7.21 19.66 -2.40
N LEU A 123 -7.63 18.41 -2.58
CA LEU A 123 -8.03 17.85 -3.88
C LEU A 123 -9.48 18.20 -4.27
N GLY A 124 -10.18 19.01 -3.49
CA GLY A 124 -11.57 19.39 -3.74
C GLY A 124 -12.59 18.26 -3.52
N THR A 125 -12.20 17.20 -2.80
CA THR A 125 -13.06 16.03 -2.55
C THR A 125 -13.66 16.10 -1.15
N PRO A 126 -14.99 16.18 -1.02
CA PRO A 126 -15.63 16.15 0.29
C PRO A 126 -15.59 14.75 0.89
N SER A 127 -15.20 14.66 2.16
CA SER A 127 -15.25 13.46 2.98
C SER A 127 -16.28 13.58 4.10
N GLN A 128 -16.82 12.43 4.50
CA GLN A 128 -17.64 12.29 5.70
C GLN A 128 -16.93 11.37 6.68
N GLN A 129 -16.65 11.89 7.88
CA GLN A 129 -16.20 11.06 8.98
C GLN A 129 -17.36 10.24 9.55
N PHE A 130 -17.08 8.99 9.91
CA PHE A 130 -18.02 8.11 10.58
C PHE A 130 -17.34 7.30 11.68
N ASP A 131 -18.14 6.93 12.68
CA ASP A 131 -17.78 5.99 13.73
C ASP A 131 -18.69 4.75 13.65
N ARG A 132 -18.12 3.58 13.91
CA ARG A 132 -18.84 2.30 13.95
C ARG A 132 -18.78 1.71 15.36
N ALA A 133 -19.78 0.88 15.68
CA ALA A 133 -19.95 0.26 16.99
C ALA A 133 -18.79 -0.69 17.39
N ASP A 134 -17.97 -1.11 16.44
CA ASP A 134 -16.79 -1.97 16.61
C ASP A 134 -15.50 -1.19 16.95
N ASN A 135 -15.64 0.04 17.45
CA ASN A 135 -14.52 0.98 17.68
C ASN A 135 -13.72 1.29 16.41
N THR A 136 -14.35 1.23 15.24
CA THR A 136 -13.74 1.64 13.97
C THR A 136 -14.15 3.07 13.64
N THR A 137 -13.17 3.93 13.39
CA THR A 137 -13.40 5.30 12.90
C THR A 137 -12.84 5.38 11.49
N GLY A 138 -13.53 6.08 10.59
CA GLY A 138 -13.09 6.20 9.22
C GLY A 138 -13.61 7.44 8.51
N LEU A 139 -13.16 7.58 7.27
CA LEU A 139 -13.62 8.58 6.31
C LEU A 139 -14.23 7.86 5.12
N ALA A 140 -15.34 8.38 4.61
CA ALA A 140 -15.95 7.97 3.35
C ALA A 140 -15.98 9.16 2.39
N TRP A 141 -15.70 8.91 1.12
CA TRP A 141 -15.81 9.90 0.05
C TRP A 141 -16.29 9.24 -1.23
N GLN A 142 -16.72 10.06 -2.18
CA GLN A 142 -17.05 9.61 -3.53
C GLN A 142 -15.80 9.72 -4.42
N CYS A 143 -15.54 8.69 -5.19
CA CYS A 143 -14.57 8.69 -6.27
C CYS A 143 -15.33 8.29 -7.54
N HIS A 144 -15.61 9.26 -8.41
CA HIS A 144 -16.50 9.08 -9.56
C HIS A 144 -17.87 8.47 -9.19
N ASP A 145 -18.17 7.26 -9.70
CA ASP A 145 -19.40 6.50 -9.47
C ASP A 145 -19.25 5.44 -8.35
N ALA A 146 -18.21 5.56 -7.53
CA ALA A 146 -17.91 4.65 -6.44
C ALA A 146 -17.82 5.35 -5.09
N THR A 147 -18.22 4.62 -4.05
CA THR A 147 -17.99 5.00 -2.67
C THR A 147 -16.71 4.34 -2.18
N VAL A 148 -15.77 5.15 -1.69
CA VAL A 148 -14.53 4.70 -1.06
C VAL A 148 -14.61 5.02 0.42
N SER A 149 -14.12 4.12 1.27
CA SER A 149 -13.90 4.46 2.68
C SER A 149 -12.56 3.94 3.18
N PHE A 150 -11.94 4.70 4.08
CA PHE A 150 -10.73 4.30 4.80
C PHE A 150 -11.06 4.22 6.28
N THR A 151 -10.80 3.07 6.88
CA THR A 151 -11.10 2.79 8.29
C THR A 151 -9.84 2.39 9.03
N LEU A 152 -9.60 3.02 10.18
CA LEU A 152 -8.51 2.66 11.09
C LEU A 152 -9.05 1.83 12.27
N HIS A 153 -8.35 0.76 12.60
CA HIS A 153 -8.66 -0.10 13.74
C HIS A 153 -7.64 0.13 14.86
N GLY A 154 -8.12 0.33 16.09
CA GLY A 154 -7.22 0.48 17.24
C GLY A 154 -6.38 1.77 17.19
N ALA A 155 -5.13 1.71 17.64
CA ALA A 155 -4.22 2.87 17.66
C ALA A 155 -3.30 2.94 16.44
N CYS A 156 -3.45 2.02 15.49
CA CYS A 156 -2.47 1.83 14.43
C CYS A 156 -2.72 2.81 13.28
N ALA A 157 -1.65 3.29 12.65
CA ALA A 157 -1.70 3.99 11.37
C ALA A 157 -2.05 3.07 10.17
N THR A 158 -2.48 1.83 10.45
CA THR A 158 -2.91 0.85 9.46
C THR A 158 -4.39 0.54 9.57
N GLY A 159 -5.02 0.36 8.42
CA GLY A 159 -6.45 0.17 8.30
C GLY A 159 -6.86 -0.65 7.09
N ALA A 160 -8.12 -0.48 6.71
CA ALA A 160 -8.70 -1.05 5.52
C ALA A 160 -9.23 0.06 4.61
N VAL A 161 -9.01 -0.07 3.31
CA VAL A 161 -9.69 0.74 2.29
C VAL A 161 -10.74 -0.13 1.63
N SER A 162 -11.99 0.32 1.66
CA SER A 162 -13.13 -0.36 1.04
C SER A 162 -13.60 0.42 -0.18
N PHE A 163 -14.08 -0.29 -1.20
CA PHE A 163 -14.62 0.25 -2.43
C PHE A 163 -15.97 -0.41 -2.72
N ALA A 164 -16.94 0.38 -3.19
CA ALA A 164 -18.19 -0.09 -3.74
C ALA A 164 -18.56 0.74 -4.97
N GLY A 165 -18.63 0.13 -6.15
CA GLY A 165 -18.84 0.84 -7.42
C GLY A 165 -18.84 -0.08 -8.63
N GLY A 166 -18.60 0.49 -9.82
CA GLY A 166 -18.48 -0.25 -11.08
C GLY A 166 -17.11 -0.93 -11.25
N LEU A 167 -17.06 -1.99 -12.04
CA LEU A 167 -15.86 -2.76 -12.34
C LEU A 167 -14.73 -1.94 -12.98
N GLU A 168 -15.03 -0.99 -13.87
CA GLU A 168 -14.00 -0.13 -14.47
C GLU A 168 -13.39 0.85 -13.45
N ALA A 169 -14.21 1.38 -12.54
CA ALA A 169 -13.72 2.22 -11.45
C ALA A 169 -12.89 1.40 -10.44
N LEU A 170 -13.29 0.14 -10.17
CA LEU A 170 -12.50 -0.79 -9.36
C LEU A 170 -11.10 -0.99 -9.94
N GLU A 171 -11.00 -1.15 -11.27
CA GLU A 171 -9.71 -1.43 -11.90
C GLU A 171 -8.70 -0.28 -11.69
N ARG A 172 -9.18 0.96 -11.76
CA ARG A 172 -8.40 2.16 -11.46
C ARG A 172 -8.10 2.28 -9.96
N PHE A 173 -9.08 1.97 -9.11
CA PHE A 173 -8.93 1.98 -7.66
C PHE A 173 -7.87 1.00 -7.17
N LEU A 174 -7.77 -0.21 -7.73
CA LEU A 174 -6.84 -1.24 -7.25
C LEU A 174 -5.37 -0.93 -7.57
N ALA A 175 -5.09 -0.24 -8.68
CA ALA A 175 -3.73 -0.01 -9.18
C ALA A 175 -2.75 0.55 -8.12
N PRO A 176 -3.07 1.61 -7.35
CA PRO A 176 -2.14 2.15 -6.36
C PRO A 176 -1.94 1.27 -5.12
N PHE A 177 -2.89 0.38 -4.79
CA PHE A 177 -2.86 -0.39 -3.54
C PHE A 177 -2.22 -1.77 -3.65
N LEU A 178 -2.02 -2.23 -4.88
CA LEU A 178 -1.43 -3.52 -5.17
C LEU A 178 0.11 -3.41 -5.22
N PRO A 179 0.85 -4.37 -4.63
CA PRO A 179 2.31 -4.33 -4.64
C PRO A 179 2.87 -4.44 -6.07
N PRO A 180 4.17 -4.17 -6.30
CA PRO A 180 4.83 -4.43 -7.57
C PRO A 180 4.64 -5.89 -8.01
N HIS A 181 4.63 -6.13 -9.33
CA HIS A 181 4.42 -7.47 -9.91
C HIS A 181 5.37 -8.50 -9.25
N PRO A 182 4.86 -9.62 -8.71
CA PRO A 182 5.68 -10.68 -8.16
C PRO A 182 6.52 -11.24 -9.31
N GLY A 183 7.83 -11.30 -9.18
CA GLY A 183 8.73 -11.59 -10.30
C GLY A 183 8.39 -12.86 -11.13
N PRO A 184 9.15 -13.11 -12.20
CA PRO A 184 8.92 -14.29 -13.05
C PRO A 184 8.95 -15.58 -12.21
N GLY A 185 7.88 -16.38 -12.28
CA GLY A 185 7.78 -17.67 -11.58
C GLY A 185 6.53 -17.87 -10.72
N ARG A 186 5.75 -16.82 -10.43
CA ARG A 186 4.49 -16.99 -9.68
C ARG A 186 3.42 -17.67 -10.53
N VAL A 187 2.86 -18.75 -10.01
CA VAL A 187 1.70 -19.44 -10.58
C VAL A 187 0.48 -18.54 -10.38
N ARG A 188 -0.17 -18.14 -11.48
CA ARG A 188 -1.44 -17.40 -11.42
C ARG A 188 -2.50 -18.24 -10.70
N ALA A 189 -3.42 -17.59 -9.98
CA ALA A 189 -4.58 -18.29 -9.44
C ALA A 189 -5.29 -19.11 -10.52
N ALA A 190 -5.52 -20.38 -10.23
CA ALA A 190 -6.39 -21.20 -11.06
C ALA A 190 -7.82 -20.69 -10.91
N VAL A 191 -8.40 -20.21 -12.00
CA VAL A 191 -9.83 -19.88 -12.02
C VAL A 191 -10.60 -21.20 -11.90
N GLN A 192 -11.38 -21.36 -10.83
CA GLN A 192 -12.21 -22.54 -10.66
C GLN A 192 -13.31 -22.61 -11.74
N ARG A 193 -13.76 -23.82 -12.06
CA ARG A 193 -14.93 -23.99 -12.95
C ARG A 193 -16.16 -23.42 -12.25
N GLY A 194 -16.88 -22.53 -12.92
CA GLY A 194 -18.05 -21.85 -12.37
C GLY A 194 -17.80 -20.41 -11.93
N CYS A 195 -16.55 -19.94 -11.91
CA CYS A 195 -16.27 -18.54 -11.58
C CYS A 195 -16.94 -17.57 -12.58
N GLY A 196 -17.67 -16.60 -12.03
CA GLY A 196 -18.32 -15.52 -12.76
C GLY A 196 -17.35 -14.74 -13.64
N GLY A 197 -17.89 -14.04 -14.65
CA GLY A 197 -17.05 -13.32 -15.62
C GLY A 197 -16.24 -12.16 -15.00
N VAL A 198 -16.76 -11.53 -13.93
CA VAL A 198 -16.04 -10.49 -13.16
C VAL A 198 -14.75 -11.07 -12.57
N ALA A 199 -14.87 -12.19 -11.85
CA ALA A 199 -13.73 -12.82 -11.19
C ALA A 199 -12.66 -13.24 -12.20
N ARG A 200 -13.08 -13.77 -13.36
CA ARG A 200 -12.17 -14.07 -14.48
C ARG A 200 -11.42 -12.85 -15.00
N ARG A 201 -12.11 -11.72 -15.16
CA ARG A 201 -11.50 -10.46 -15.61
C ARG A 201 -10.49 -9.93 -14.59
N VAL A 202 -10.85 -9.94 -13.31
CA VAL A 202 -9.97 -9.51 -12.21
C VAL A 202 -8.73 -10.41 -12.13
N VAL A 203 -8.88 -11.74 -12.12
CA VAL A 203 -7.73 -12.67 -12.09
C VAL A 203 -6.84 -12.51 -13.32
N ALA A 204 -7.41 -12.21 -14.50
CA ALA A 204 -6.63 -11.97 -15.71
C ALA A 204 -5.84 -10.65 -15.67
N ALA A 205 -6.41 -9.60 -15.06
CA ALA A 205 -5.79 -8.28 -14.95
C ALA A 205 -4.75 -8.20 -13.81
N TYR A 206 -4.94 -8.96 -12.72
CA TYR A 206 -4.15 -8.82 -11.51
C TYR A 206 -3.40 -10.12 -11.15
N PRO A 207 -2.07 -10.17 -11.36
CA PRO A 207 -1.25 -11.35 -11.07
C PRO A 207 -1.12 -11.66 -9.57
N HIS A 208 -1.56 -10.75 -8.70
CA HIS A 208 -1.61 -10.93 -7.24
C HIS A 208 -2.80 -11.73 -6.75
N ALA A 209 -3.76 -12.00 -7.64
CA ALA A 209 -4.88 -12.87 -7.32
C ALA A 209 -4.34 -14.28 -7.03
N VAL A 210 -4.66 -14.80 -5.85
CA VAL A 210 -4.21 -16.13 -5.37
C VAL A 210 -5.35 -17.13 -5.28
N GLU A 211 -6.57 -16.66 -5.06
CA GLU A 211 -7.75 -17.50 -4.91
C GLU A 211 -8.92 -16.88 -5.67
N CYS A 212 -9.74 -17.76 -6.25
CA CYS A 212 -11.00 -17.43 -6.90
C CYS A 212 -11.96 -18.60 -6.68
N ASP A 213 -13.10 -18.36 -6.03
CA ASP A 213 -14.10 -19.39 -5.76
C ASP A 213 -15.31 -19.31 -6.71
N ALA A 214 -16.25 -20.26 -6.55
CA ALA A 214 -17.45 -20.35 -7.36
C ALA A 214 -18.41 -19.16 -7.17
N ASP A 215 -18.33 -18.45 -6.04
CA ASP A 215 -19.11 -17.24 -5.75
C ASP A 215 -18.45 -15.98 -6.35
N GLY A 216 -17.38 -16.17 -7.14
CA GLY A 216 -16.67 -15.07 -7.78
C GLY A 216 -15.88 -14.21 -6.81
N PHE A 217 -15.67 -14.67 -5.58
CA PHE A 217 -14.81 -14.01 -4.60
C PHE A 217 -13.36 -14.20 -5.01
N VAL A 218 -12.67 -13.08 -5.25
CA VAL A 218 -11.25 -13.06 -5.62
C VAL A 218 -10.45 -12.54 -4.45
N ARG A 219 -9.37 -13.23 -4.06
CA ARG A 219 -8.46 -12.78 -3.01
C ARG A 219 -7.09 -12.45 -3.55
N PHE A 220 -6.48 -11.43 -2.96
CA PHE A 220 -5.13 -10.99 -3.26
C PHE A 220 -4.21 -11.31 -2.09
N ALA A 221 -2.99 -11.74 -2.37
CA ALA A 221 -1.91 -11.83 -1.40
C ALA A 221 -0.77 -10.90 -1.79
N ASP A 222 0.22 -10.75 -0.91
CA ASP A 222 1.43 -10.00 -1.24
C ASP A 222 2.24 -10.69 -2.36
N ALA A 223 3.36 -10.06 -2.74
CA ALA A 223 4.20 -10.51 -3.85
C ALA A 223 4.80 -11.92 -3.65
N ASP A 224 4.92 -12.42 -2.41
CA ASP A 224 5.57 -13.70 -2.08
C ASP A 224 4.58 -14.76 -1.54
N GLY A 225 3.27 -14.55 -1.71
CA GLY A 225 2.26 -15.46 -1.16
C GLY A 225 2.13 -15.35 0.35
N GLY A 226 2.55 -14.23 0.92
CA GLY A 226 2.32 -13.87 2.32
C GLY A 226 0.85 -13.56 2.61
N PRO A 227 0.56 -12.83 3.71
CA PRO A 227 -0.81 -12.71 4.19
C PRO A 227 -1.73 -12.07 3.15
N LEU A 228 -2.99 -12.49 3.18
CA LEU A 228 -4.03 -11.96 2.30
C LEU A 228 -4.13 -10.45 2.51
N GLN A 229 -4.08 -9.71 1.41
CA GLN A 229 -4.00 -8.25 1.36
C GLN A 229 -5.31 -7.61 0.93
N GLY A 230 -6.24 -8.40 0.39
CA GLY A 230 -7.53 -7.87 0.00
C GLY A 230 -8.42 -8.87 -0.70
N TRP A 231 -9.58 -8.38 -1.11
CA TRP A 231 -10.61 -9.16 -1.79
C TRP A 231 -11.43 -8.29 -2.74
N VAL A 232 -12.04 -8.93 -3.74
CA VAL A 232 -13.05 -8.37 -4.64
C VAL A 232 -14.21 -9.35 -4.71
N MET A 233 -15.44 -8.83 -4.68
CA MET A 233 -16.66 -9.61 -4.76
C MET A 233 -17.66 -8.94 -5.71
N PRO A 234 -18.13 -9.62 -6.76
CA PRO A 234 -19.24 -9.12 -7.56
C PRO A 234 -20.56 -9.16 -6.77
N ARG A 235 -21.47 -8.24 -7.04
CA ARG A 235 -22.82 -8.29 -6.45
C ARG A 235 -23.66 -9.43 -7.03
N ASP A 236 -23.46 -9.75 -8.31
CA ASP A 236 -24.11 -10.85 -9.02
C ASP A 236 -23.05 -11.62 -9.82
N VAL A 237 -22.82 -12.87 -9.42
CA VAL A 237 -21.81 -13.76 -10.00
C VAL A 237 -22.18 -14.18 -11.43
N ASN A 238 -23.47 -14.34 -11.70
CA ASN A 238 -24.01 -14.85 -12.95
C ASN A 238 -24.48 -13.75 -13.90
N GLY A 239 -24.47 -12.50 -13.43
CA GLY A 239 -24.87 -11.33 -14.19
C GLY A 239 -23.93 -11.00 -15.36
N PRO A 240 -24.39 -10.19 -16.33
CA PRO A 240 -23.56 -9.75 -17.43
C PRO A 240 -22.40 -8.88 -16.94
N VAL A 241 -21.23 -9.10 -17.53
CA VAL A 241 -20.03 -8.33 -17.22
C VAL A 241 -19.91 -7.13 -18.13
N GLY A 242 -19.79 -5.95 -17.53
CA GLY A 242 -19.56 -4.68 -18.21
C GLY A 242 -18.91 -3.66 -17.28
N PRO A 243 -18.59 -2.46 -17.78
CA PRO A 243 -17.89 -1.43 -17.02
C PRO A 243 -18.59 -1.02 -15.72
N ARG A 244 -19.93 -1.03 -15.73
CA ARG A 244 -20.79 -0.67 -14.59
C ARG A 244 -21.24 -1.86 -13.74
N THR A 245 -20.70 -3.06 -13.97
CA THR A 245 -21.06 -4.23 -13.15
C THR A 245 -20.74 -3.93 -11.69
N PRO A 246 -21.71 -3.99 -10.76
CA PRO A 246 -21.48 -3.62 -9.37
C PRO A 246 -20.56 -4.62 -8.67
N VAL A 247 -19.53 -4.09 -8.03
CA VAL A 247 -18.53 -4.85 -7.27
C VAL A 247 -18.24 -4.16 -5.95
N THR A 248 -17.83 -4.95 -4.97
CA THR A 248 -17.25 -4.47 -3.72
C THR A 248 -15.84 -5.01 -3.58
N ALA A 249 -14.97 -4.24 -2.94
CA ALA A 249 -13.61 -4.65 -2.67
C ALA A 249 -13.13 -4.12 -1.33
N GLY A 250 -12.15 -4.80 -0.74
CA GLY A 250 -11.48 -4.37 0.47
C GLY A 250 -9.99 -4.68 0.39
N ILE A 251 -9.14 -3.70 0.71
CA ILE A 251 -7.70 -3.86 0.86
C ILE A 251 -7.35 -3.64 2.33
N ILE A 252 -6.63 -4.58 2.94
CA ILE A 252 -6.28 -4.58 4.36
C ILE A 252 -4.79 -4.33 4.59
N GLY A 253 -4.45 -3.86 5.79
CA GLY A 253 -3.07 -3.51 6.14
C GLY A 253 -2.57 -2.29 5.39
N VAL A 254 -3.47 -1.38 5.02
CA VAL A 254 -3.14 -0.14 4.29
C VAL A 254 -2.72 0.92 5.29
N GLY A 255 -1.50 1.45 5.15
CA GLY A 255 -1.01 2.58 5.95
C GLY A 255 -1.54 3.92 5.44
N VAL A 256 -1.55 4.93 6.32
CA VAL A 256 -1.94 6.32 5.98
C VAL A 256 -1.13 6.86 4.81
N ASP A 257 0.19 6.62 4.76
CA ASP A 257 1.04 7.07 3.65
C ASP A 257 0.60 6.49 2.30
N LEU A 258 0.21 5.21 2.27
CA LEU A 258 -0.28 4.60 1.04
C LEU A 258 -1.60 5.25 0.58
N VAL A 259 -2.50 5.57 1.52
CA VAL A 259 -3.73 6.31 1.19
C VAL A 259 -3.38 7.69 0.62
N LEU A 260 -2.55 8.48 1.31
CA LEU A 260 -2.16 9.82 0.89
C LEU A 260 -1.50 9.85 -0.50
N SER A 261 -0.65 8.86 -0.78
CA SER A 261 -0.02 8.67 -2.09
C SER A 261 -1.03 8.29 -3.18
N ALA A 262 -2.05 7.47 -2.83
CA ALA A 262 -3.08 7.03 -3.75
C ALA A 262 -4.15 8.09 -4.05
N LEU A 263 -4.41 9.04 -3.12
CA LEU A 263 -5.49 10.02 -3.21
C LEU A 263 -5.63 10.70 -4.57
N PRO A 264 -4.57 11.22 -5.23
CA PRO A 264 -4.68 11.85 -6.55
C PRO A 264 -5.27 10.96 -7.66
N THR A 265 -5.30 9.64 -7.45
CA THR A 265 -5.87 8.65 -8.38
C THR A 265 -7.27 8.18 -7.97
N ILE A 266 -7.65 8.36 -6.69
CA ILE A 266 -8.88 7.83 -6.10
C ILE A 266 -9.81 8.92 -5.55
N THR A 267 -9.77 10.10 -6.19
CA THR A 267 -10.62 11.27 -5.94
C THR A 267 -11.21 11.76 -7.24
#